data_AF-A0AAD7XRT5-F1
#
_entry.id   AF-A0AAD7XRT5-F1
#
_cell.length_a   1.000
_cell.length_b   1.000
_cell.length_c   1.000
_cell.angle_alpha   90.00
_cell.angle_beta   90.00
_cell.angle_gamma   90.00
#
_symmetry.space_group_name_H-M   'P 1'
#
loop_
_entity.id
_entity.type
_entity.pdbx_description
1 polymer ?
#
loop_
_entity_poly.entity_id
_entity_poly.type
_entity_poly.pdbx_seq_one_letter_code
_entity_poly.pdbx_strand_id
1 'polypeptide(L)'
;MDAKIDGTPFSVLMQQAVKLKTHMHKVDRVQFDRWPKFYQNSAFVRDEQRVERGLAYGERLQCAFRYKNEADAKWRSKKWLEAGLNYEWALGLFKWATPTDPNWRNKAVDDADMREEEFLGDTDGEKETILVFRMTCYLNLARAYFKQREYTTARQACDWALGLRVTDKGLLLRARCLVEPASHGTTETEAAISDLEEAERLAGPALKEVRSSLAELRRLRSRDKKTEKAYHGLFDRGEVYDANETAKRRSPEPENKPERPSPDAELAAAERLLAQYERDDRADDARELRDGIQAAKQKLAETPPKLDFRNPTKEMREDALNRGIDLTDPAVLDLLDQLQLEKDDPEAAAKRRRIQARLDTLSMSDMLRELKTLNLDTDGCQTKDDLRAKLLAAYLDADETRDPPPPTKKHLPYVSSWKVTILVASVLFAYRVYTSKLIRPLLFGDPNIDRNFADDYSRRGAPEDPTLFEEYDDDDEWDL
;
A
#
# COMPACT_ATOMS: atom_id res chain seq x y z
N MET A 1 2.83 -8.95 -39.11
CA MET A 1 2.89 -8.09 -37.90
C MET A 1 4.22 -8.39 -37.22
N ASP A 2 5.17 -7.47 -37.31
CA ASP A 2 6.49 -7.65 -36.70
C ASP A 2 6.38 -7.56 -35.18
N ALA A 3 6.24 -8.71 -34.53
CA ALA A 3 6.55 -8.83 -33.11
C ALA A 3 8.06 -8.67 -32.95
N LYS A 4 8.53 -7.42 -32.89
CA LYS A 4 9.84 -7.10 -32.35
C LYS A 4 9.88 -7.63 -30.92
N ILE A 5 10.50 -8.78 -30.72
CA ILE A 5 10.99 -9.24 -29.43
C ILE A 5 12.18 -8.32 -29.09
N ASP A 6 11.88 -7.06 -28.78
CA ASP A 6 12.87 -6.11 -28.25
C ASP A 6 13.11 -6.49 -26.79
N GLY A 7 14.03 -7.41 -26.61
CA GLY A 7 14.38 -7.97 -25.33
C GLY A 7 15.70 -8.69 -25.40
N THR A 8 16.81 -8.00 -25.65
CA THR A 8 18.13 -8.60 -25.40
C THR A 8 18.13 -9.15 -23.97
N PRO A 9 18.79 -10.29 -23.68
CA PRO A 9 18.85 -10.87 -22.34
C PRO A 9 19.19 -9.82 -21.26
N PHE A 10 20.07 -8.88 -21.62
CA PHE A 10 20.42 -7.70 -20.84
C PHE A 10 19.22 -6.82 -20.48
N SER A 11 18.41 -6.40 -21.46
CA SER A 11 17.26 -5.51 -21.23
C SER A 11 16.18 -6.13 -20.34
N VAL A 12 15.96 -7.45 -20.44
CA VAL A 12 15.02 -8.19 -19.58
C VAL A 12 15.57 -8.26 -18.15
N LEU A 13 16.88 -8.53 -18.00
CA LEU A 13 17.56 -8.51 -16.70
C LEU A 13 17.52 -7.13 -16.05
N MET A 14 17.75 -6.06 -16.82
CA MET A 14 17.63 -4.68 -16.31
C MET A 14 16.20 -4.36 -15.86
N GLN A 15 15.16 -4.76 -16.61
CA GLN A 15 13.78 -4.56 -16.17
C GLN A 15 13.45 -5.31 -14.87
N GLN A 16 13.99 -6.52 -14.69
CA GLN A 16 13.84 -7.27 -13.44
C GLN A 16 14.58 -6.59 -12.29
N ALA A 17 15.79 -6.09 -12.53
CA ALA A 17 16.57 -5.34 -11.54
C ALA A 17 15.90 -4.03 -11.11
N VAL A 18 15.33 -3.25 -12.04
CA VAL A 18 14.54 -2.04 -11.70
C VAL A 18 13.34 -2.38 -10.82
N LYS A 19 12.63 -3.47 -11.13
CA LYS A 19 11.50 -3.94 -10.30
C LYS A 19 11.96 -4.34 -8.91
N LEU A 20 13.05 -5.09 -8.78
CA LEU A 20 13.66 -5.47 -7.50
C LEU A 20 14.05 -4.24 -6.68
N LYS A 21 14.76 -3.28 -7.28
CA LYS A 21 15.12 -2.01 -6.61
C LYS A 21 13.89 -1.23 -6.16
N THR A 22 12.85 -1.16 -6.98
CA THR A 22 11.57 -0.54 -6.61
C THR A 22 10.91 -1.26 -5.44
N HIS A 23 10.97 -2.59 -5.41
CA HIS A 23 10.47 -3.41 -4.30
C HIS A 23 11.28 -3.25 -3.02
N MET A 24 12.61 -3.09 -3.12
CA MET A 24 13.47 -2.79 -1.97
C MET A 24 13.09 -1.43 -1.37
N HIS A 25 12.97 -0.39 -2.19
CA HIS A 25 12.56 0.93 -1.70
C HIS A 25 11.12 0.98 -1.15
N LYS A 26 10.23 0.07 -1.57
CA LYS A 26 8.90 -0.07 -0.95
C LYS A 26 8.98 -0.50 0.52
N VAL A 27 10.03 -1.22 0.91
CA VAL A 27 10.26 -1.61 2.31
C VAL A 27 10.68 -0.41 3.15
N ASP A 28 11.40 0.54 2.55
CA ASP A 28 11.95 1.70 3.27
C ASP A 28 10.96 2.88 3.37
N ARG A 29 9.87 2.87 2.61
CA ARG A 29 8.89 3.99 2.50
C ARG A 29 7.47 3.63 2.97
N VAL A 30 7.34 2.66 3.86
CA VAL A 30 6.04 2.09 4.29
C VAL A 30 5.14 3.15 4.95
N GLN A 31 5.69 4.00 5.81
CA GLN A 31 4.97 5.09 6.46
C GLN A 31 4.59 6.16 5.45
N PHE A 32 5.53 6.57 4.59
CA PHE A 32 5.27 7.55 3.55
C PHE A 32 4.17 7.11 2.59
N ASP A 33 4.23 5.87 2.09
CA ASP A 33 3.23 5.28 1.18
C ASP A 33 1.86 5.09 1.87
N ARG A 34 1.81 5.02 3.21
CA ARG A 34 0.56 4.92 3.99
C ARG A 34 -0.17 6.26 4.12
N TRP A 35 0.54 7.38 4.00
CA TRP A 35 -0.08 8.70 4.09
C TRP A 35 -1.04 8.97 2.93
N PRO A 36 -2.09 9.79 3.13
CA PRO A 36 -2.91 10.25 2.01
C PRO A 36 -2.10 11.02 0.98
N LYS A 37 -2.47 10.90 -0.29
CA LYS A 37 -1.79 11.56 -1.41
C LYS A 37 -1.59 13.07 -1.19
N PHE A 38 -2.63 13.75 -0.70
CA PHE A 38 -2.55 15.18 -0.42
C PHE A 38 -1.54 15.55 0.67
N TYR A 39 -1.27 14.63 1.60
CA TYR A 39 -0.28 14.83 2.65
C TYR A 39 1.13 14.52 2.16
N GLN A 40 1.29 13.48 1.35
CA GLN A 40 2.55 13.19 0.65
C GLN A 40 2.99 14.41 -0.19
N ASN A 41 2.06 15.07 -0.86
CA ASN A 41 2.33 16.28 -1.66
C ASN A 41 2.93 17.43 -0.82
N SER A 42 2.69 17.47 0.49
CA SER A 42 3.26 18.50 1.38
C SER A 42 4.80 18.42 1.46
N ALA A 43 5.41 17.27 1.18
CA ALA A 43 6.88 17.14 1.10
C ALA A 43 7.46 17.76 -0.19
N PHE A 44 6.66 17.83 -1.26
CA PHE A 44 7.08 18.25 -2.60
C PHE A 44 6.70 19.68 -2.98
N VAL A 45 6.39 20.54 -1.99
CA VAL A 45 6.05 21.94 -2.24
C VAL A 45 7.25 22.74 -2.76
N ARG A 46 6.96 23.87 -3.43
CA ARG A 46 7.96 24.83 -3.89
C ARG A 46 8.64 25.51 -2.71
N ASP A 47 9.87 25.98 -2.91
CA ASP A 47 10.64 26.62 -1.83
C ASP A 47 9.95 27.89 -1.31
N GLU A 48 9.27 28.65 -2.18
CA GLU A 48 8.45 29.81 -1.82
C GLU A 48 7.38 29.44 -0.77
N GLN A 49 6.65 28.35 -1.01
CA GLN A 49 5.61 27.84 -0.11
C GLN A 49 6.22 27.27 1.19
N ARG A 50 7.44 26.75 1.13
CA ARG A 50 8.14 26.25 2.31
C ARG A 50 8.52 27.38 3.26
N VAL A 51 8.93 28.54 2.73
CA VAL A 51 9.24 29.73 3.54
C VAL A 51 8.00 30.23 4.29
N GLU A 52 6.81 30.14 3.68
CA GLU A 52 5.55 30.55 4.30
C GLU A 52 5.19 29.72 5.56
N ARG A 53 5.73 28.50 5.71
CA ARG A 53 5.60 27.68 6.94
C ARG A 53 6.37 28.25 8.14
N GLY A 54 7.27 29.21 7.91
CA GLY A 54 8.00 29.93 8.95
C GLY A 54 7.30 31.19 9.46
N LEU A 55 6.19 31.61 8.84
CA LEU A 55 5.48 32.84 9.20
C LEU A 55 4.83 32.75 10.58
N ALA A 56 4.69 33.90 11.24
CA ALA A 56 3.93 34.01 12.48
C ALA A 56 2.42 33.73 12.25
N TYR A 57 1.67 33.45 13.32
CA TYR A 57 0.27 33.04 13.25
C TYR A 57 -0.59 33.91 12.30
N GLY A 58 -0.58 35.24 12.50
CA GLY A 58 -1.43 36.15 11.72
C GLY A 58 -1.10 36.17 10.22
N GLU A 59 0.17 36.28 9.87
CA GLU A 59 0.63 36.28 8.47
C GLU A 59 0.42 34.92 7.81
N ARG A 60 0.66 33.83 8.55
CA ARG A 60 0.41 32.46 8.09
C ARG A 60 -1.06 32.24 7.78
N LEU A 61 -1.96 32.69 8.66
CA LEU A 61 -3.40 32.55 8.48
C LEU A 61 -3.88 33.35 7.27
N GLN A 62 -3.39 34.58 7.09
CA GLN A 62 -3.68 35.37 5.88
C GLN A 62 -3.22 34.67 4.60
N CYS A 63 -2.02 34.07 4.63
CA CYS A 63 -1.50 33.30 3.51
C CYS A 63 -2.36 32.06 3.22
N ALA A 64 -2.80 31.36 4.26
CA ALA A 64 -3.71 30.22 4.12
C ALA A 64 -5.06 30.62 3.53
N PHE A 65 -5.63 31.75 3.96
CA PHE A 65 -6.87 32.29 3.38
C PHE A 65 -6.70 32.69 1.92
N ARG A 66 -5.56 33.26 1.54
CA ARG A 66 -5.25 33.53 0.12
C ARG A 66 -5.33 32.25 -0.71
N TYR A 67 -4.67 31.18 -0.30
CA TYR A 67 -4.73 29.89 -1.00
C TYR A 67 -6.13 29.29 -1.03
N LYS A 68 -6.87 29.36 0.09
CA LYS A 68 -8.27 28.92 0.13
C LYS A 68 -9.13 29.71 -0.85
N ASN A 69 -9.00 31.03 -0.90
CA ASN A 69 -9.80 31.88 -1.79
C ASN A 69 -9.46 31.63 -3.27
N GLU A 70 -8.18 31.42 -3.59
CA GLU A 70 -7.76 30.98 -4.91
C GLU A 70 -8.37 29.62 -5.26
N ALA A 71 -8.36 28.66 -4.32
CA ALA A 71 -8.99 27.36 -4.48
C ALA A 71 -10.50 27.47 -4.73
N ASP A 72 -11.21 28.28 -3.94
CA ASP A 72 -12.65 28.55 -4.09
C ASP A 72 -12.94 29.15 -5.48
N ALA A 73 -12.11 30.07 -5.98
CA ALA A 73 -12.23 30.63 -7.33
C ALA A 73 -12.03 29.57 -8.44
N LYS A 74 -11.04 28.67 -8.28
CA LYS A 74 -10.81 27.55 -9.20
C LYS A 74 -11.94 26.53 -9.16
N TRP A 75 -12.49 26.28 -7.97
CA TRP A 75 -13.66 25.43 -7.76
C TRP A 75 -14.86 25.96 -8.52
N ARG A 76 -15.22 27.24 -8.35
CA ARG A 76 -16.32 27.87 -9.12
C ARG A 76 -16.09 27.79 -10.63
N SER A 77 -14.83 27.83 -11.07
CA SER A 77 -14.43 27.69 -12.48
C SER A 77 -14.41 26.23 -12.98
N LYS A 78 -14.87 25.25 -12.19
CA LYS A 78 -14.83 23.81 -12.47
C LYS A 78 -13.42 23.23 -12.69
N LYS A 79 -12.38 23.92 -12.21
CA LYS A 79 -10.99 23.48 -12.28
C LYS A 79 -10.62 22.71 -11.01
N TRP A 80 -11.22 21.53 -10.85
CA TRP A 80 -11.17 20.74 -9.61
C TRP A 80 -9.76 20.35 -9.18
N LEU A 81 -8.90 20.01 -10.14
CA LEU A 81 -7.50 19.64 -9.87
C LEU A 81 -6.71 20.84 -9.31
N GLU A 82 -6.82 22.00 -9.95
CA GLU A 82 -6.17 23.24 -9.50
C GLU A 82 -6.73 23.70 -8.14
N ALA A 83 -8.04 23.53 -7.91
CA ALA A 83 -8.66 23.82 -6.63
C ALA A 83 -8.11 22.90 -5.53
N GLY A 84 -8.04 21.60 -5.78
CA GLY A 84 -7.45 20.62 -4.87
C GLY A 84 -6.03 20.99 -4.47
N LEU A 85 -5.18 21.30 -5.44
CA LEU A 85 -3.79 21.71 -5.18
C LEU A 85 -3.68 22.94 -4.28
N ASN A 86 -4.52 23.96 -4.48
CA ASN A 86 -4.51 25.16 -3.62
C ASN A 86 -5.04 24.87 -2.20
N TYR A 87 -6.03 24.01 -2.04
CA TYR A 87 -6.43 23.55 -0.70
C TYR A 87 -5.32 22.78 0.00
N GLU A 88 -4.56 21.95 -0.72
CA GLU A 88 -3.39 21.26 -0.18
C GLU A 88 -2.32 22.24 0.29
N TRP A 89 -2.07 23.30 -0.47
CA TRP A 89 -1.14 24.36 -0.07
C TRP A 89 -1.62 25.09 1.19
N ALA A 90 -2.91 25.43 1.28
CA ALA A 90 -3.48 26.04 2.47
C ALA A 90 -3.33 25.13 3.72
N LEU A 91 -3.58 23.82 3.57
CA LEU A 91 -3.42 22.84 4.65
C LEU A 91 -1.95 22.61 5.03
N GLY A 92 -1.07 22.62 4.02
CA GLY A 92 0.37 22.42 4.16
C GLY A 92 1.12 23.52 4.91
N LEU A 93 0.44 24.61 5.28
CA LEU A 93 0.96 25.64 6.20
C LEU A 93 0.79 25.27 7.67
N PHE A 94 -0.12 24.34 7.98
CA PHE A 94 -0.46 23.94 9.35
C PHE A 94 -0.04 22.51 9.69
N LYS A 95 -0.02 21.60 8.71
CA LYS A 95 0.49 20.23 8.93
C LYS A 95 1.19 19.73 7.68
N TRP A 96 2.44 19.29 7.79
CA TRP A 96 3.25 18.86 6.65
C TRP A 96 4.30 17.82 7.01
N ALA A 97 4.79 17.13 5.98
CA ALA A 97 5.97 16.29 6.07
C ALA A 97 7.22 17.08 5.64
N THR A 98 8.26 17.03 6.49
CA THR A 98 9.58 17.60 6.23
C THR A 98 10.60 16.49 6.02
N PRO A 99 11.26 16.46 4.86
CA PRO A 99 12.42 15.59 4.63
C PRO A 99 13.63 16.15 5.38
N THR A 100 14.35 15.29 6.12
CA THR A 100 15.53 15.69 6.91
C THR A 100 16.83 15.68 6.12
N ASP A 101 16.93 14.81 5.10
CA ASP A 101 18.10 14.74 4.23
C ASP A 101 18.02 15.83 3.14
N PRO A 102 19.00 16.74 2.99
CA PRO A 102 19.03 17.73 1.91
C PRO A 102 19.00 17.12 0.50
N ASN A 103 19.50 15.90 0.33
CA ASN A 103 19.58 15.21 -0.96
C ASN A 103 18.44 14.19 -1.18
N TRP A 104 17.39 14.22 -0.35
CA TRP A 104 16.27 13.28 -0.41
C TRP A 104 15.56 13.19 -1.76
N ARG A 105 15.63 14.23 -2.60
CA ARG A 105 15.03 14.23 -3.95
C ARG A 105 15.78 13.34 -4.95
N ASN A 106 17.09 13.18 -4.75
CA ASN A 106 17.95 12.34 -5.59
C ASN A 106 18.14 10.94 -4.99
N LYS A 107 17.92 10.80 -3.68
CA LYS A 107 17.82 9.53 -2.96
C LYS A 107 16.39 8.96 -3.09
N ALA A 108 16.23 7.67 -2.85
CA ALA A 108 14.89 7.13 -2.61
C ALA A 108 14.32 7.72 -1.30
N VAL A 109 13.00 7.93 -1.26
CA VAL A 109 12.31 8.32 -0.04
C VAL A 109 12.45 7.21 0.99
N ASP A 110 12.93 7.57 2.17
CA ASP A 110 13.09 6.69 3.33
C ASP A 110 12.27 7.28 4.49
N ASP A 111 11.49 6.43 5.17
CA ASP A 111 10.69 6.82 6.32
C ASP A 111 11.57 7.40 7.46
N ALA A 112 12.82 6.92 7.60
CA ALA A 112 13.76 7.45 8.58
C ALA A 112 14.16 8.91 8.32
N ASP A 113 14.05 9.34 7.06
CA ASP A 113 14.39 10.69 6.61
C ASP A 113 13.16 11.61 6.54
N MET A 114 12.02 11.22 7.10
CA MET A 114 10.77 11.99 7.10
C MET A 114 10.33 12.37 8.52
N ARG A 115 9.96 13.63 8.72
CA ARG A 115 9.38 14.14 9.98
C ARG A 115 8.04 14.79 9.73
N GLU A 116 7.07 14.53 10.60
CA GLU A 116 5.80 15.23 10.59
C GLU A 116 5.91 16.49 11.47
N GLU A 117 5.51 17.63 10.92
CA GLU A 117 5.48 18.92 11.62
C GLU A 117 4.06 19.48 11.58
N GLU A 118 3.67 20.12 12.68
CA GLU A 118 2.33 20.69 12.86
C GLU A 118 2.43 22.02 13.61
N PHE A 119 1.69 23.01 13.12
CA PHE A 119 1.53 24.32 13.75
C PHE A 119 0.08 24.48 14.21
N LEU A 120 -0.08 24.63 15.52
CA LEU A 120 -1.40 24.75 16.17
C LEU A 120 -1.68 26.16 16.68
N GLY A 121 -0.73 27.09 16.62
CA GLY A 121 -0.83 28.38 17.30
C GLY A 121 -0.51 28.28 18.80
N ASP A 122 -0.32 29.45 19.43
CA ASP A 122 0.15 29.56 20.81
C ASP A 122 -1.02 29.64 21.79
N THR A 123 -2.09 30.35 21.40
CA THR A 123 -3.28 30.52 22.25
C THR A 123 -4.40 29.55 21.89
N ASP A 124 -5.32 29.31 22.82
CA ASP A 124 -6.45 28.39 22.56
C ASP A 124 -7.42 28.92 21.50
N GLY A 125 -7.55 30.25 21.38
CA GLY A 125 -8.33 30.86 20.30
C GLY A 125 -7.67 30.65 18.92
N GLU A 126 -6.35 30.72 18.84
CA GLU A 126 -5.60 30.44 17.61
C GLU A 126 -5.73 28.96 17.21
N LYS A 127 -5.62 28.05 18.19
CA LYS A 127 -5.82 26.61 17.98
C LYS A 127 -7.20 26.30 17.43
N GLU A 128 -8.25 26.87 18.03
CA GLU A 128 -9.62 26.69 17.55
C GLU A 128 -9.80 27.26 16.13
N THR A 129 -9.25 28.43 15.85
CA THR A 129 -9.29 29.03 14.52
C THR A 129 -8.63 28.13 13.47
N ILE A 130 -7.43 27.62 13.77
CA ILE A 130 -6.70 26.70 12.88
C ILE A 130 -7.45 25.39 12.70
N LEU A 131 -8.05 24.85 13.77
CA LEU A 131 -8.83 23.62 13.73
C LEU A 131 -10.02 23.76 12.77
N VAL A 132 -10.83 24.82 12.93
CA VAL A 132 -11.99 25.08 12.07
C VAL A 132 -11.57 25.33 10.63
N PHE A 133 -10.49 26.09 10.42
CA PHE A 133 -9.94 26.35 9.09
C PHE A 133 -9.51 25.04 8.40
N ARG A 134 -8.72 24.20 9.09
CA ARG A 134 -8.26 22.92 8.56
C ARG A 134 -9.40 21.97 8.26
N MET A 135 -10.38 21.86 9.16
CA MET A 135 -11.59 21.05 8.93
C MET A 135 -12.29 21.49 7.64
N THR A 136 -12.51 22.79 7.46
CA THR A 136 -13.13 23.36 6.26
C THR A 136 -12.33 23.04 5.01
N CYS A 137 -11.01 23.23 5.04
CA CYS A 137 -10.14 22.93 3.90
C CYS A 137 -10.10 21.43 3.58
N TYR A 138 -10.08 20.53 4.56
CA TYR A 138 -10.13 19.08 4.31
C TYR A 138 -11.46 18.66 3.67
N LEU A 139 -12.60 19.23 4.09
CA LEU A 139 -13.90 18.95 3.47
C LEU A 139 -13.95 19.47 2.03
N ASN A 140 -13.44 20.67 1.77
CA ASN A 140 -13.36 21.21 0.42
C ASN A 140 -12.39 20.42 -0.48
N LEU A 141 -11.26 19.98 0.08
CA LEU A 141 -10.33 19.10 -0.60
C LEU A 141 -10.96 17.73 -0.92
N ALA A 142 -11.72 17.16 0.02
CA ALA A 142 -12.48 15.93 -0.22
C ALA A 142 -13.48 16.11 -1.37
N ARG A 143 -14.19 17.25 -1.45
CA ARG A 143 -15.07 17.58 -2.59
C ARG A 143 -14.29 17.67 -3.91
N ALA A 144 -13.11 18.30 -3.90
CA ALA A 144 -12.21 18.37 -5.06
C ALA A 144 -11.79 16.99 -5.56
N TYR A 145 -11.39 16.09 -4.66
CA TYR A 145 -11.04 14.72 -5.03
C TYR A 145 -12.25 13.88 -5.45
N PHE A 146 -13.40 14.06 -4.81
CA PHE A 146 -14.64 13.39 -5.18
C PHE A 146 -15.03 13.71 -6.63
N LYS A 147 -14.96 14.99 -7.04
CA LYS A 147 -15.21 15.40 -8.44
C LYS A 147 -14.21 14.84 -9.45
N GLN A 148 -12.99 14.54 -9.00
CA GLN A 148 -11.97 13.88 -9.82
C GLN A 148 -12.13 12.35 -9.87
N ARG A 149 -13.13 11.78 -9.18
CA ARG A 149 -13.36 10.34 -9.01
C ARG A 149 -12.24 9.62 -8.24
N GLU A 150 -11.47 10.38 -7.46
CA GLU A 150 -10.41 9.87 -6.58
C GLU A 150 -11.00 9.56 -5.19
N TYR A 151 -11.95 8.63 -5.15
CA TYR A 151 -12.80 8.39 -3.97
C TYR A 151 -12.02 7.96 -2.72
N THR A 152 -10.93 7.19 -2.88
CA THR A 152 -10.07 6.77 -1.77
C THR A 152 -9.42 7.97 -1.08
N THR A 153 -8.85 8.89 -1.88
CA THR A 153 -8.20 10.10 -1.37
C THR A 153 -9.24 11.06 -0.78
N ALA A 154 -10.41 11.19 -1.41
CA ALA A 154 -11.52 11.97 -0.88
C ALA A 154 -12.00 11.44 0.49
N ARG A 155 -12.10 10.11 0.64
CA ARG A 155 -12.46 9.47 1.91
C ARG A 155 -11.42 9.76 2.99
N GLN A 156 -10.14 9.62 2.67
CA GLN A 156 -9.05 9.94 3.60
C GLN A 156 -9.08 11.41 4.05
N ALA A 157 -9.41 12.34 3.15
CA ALA A 157 -9.57 13.75 3.50
C ALA A 157 -10.78 13.96 4.44
N CYS A 158 -11.90 13.24 4.23
CA CYS A 158 -13.03 13.24 5.17
C CYS A 158 -12.63 12.67 6.54
N ASP A 159 -11.88 11.57 6.58
CA ASP A 159 -11.40 10.96 7.82
C ASP A 159 -10.52 11.95 8.62
N TRP A 160 -9.67 12.71 7.93
CA TRP A 160 -8.85 13.75 8.57
C TRP A 160 -9.69 14.93 9.07
N ALA A 161 -10.72 15.35 8.32
CA ALA A 161 -11.64 16.39 8.77
C ALA A 161 -12.43 15.95 10.02
N LEU A 162 -13.00 14.74 9.99
CA LEU A 162 -13.79 14.18 11.09
C LEU A 162 -12.93 13.86 12.32
N GLY A 163 -11.63 13.58 12.13
CA GLY A 163 -10.65 13.46 13.20
C GLY A 163 -10.38 14.77 13.95
N LEU A 164 -10.63 15.92 13.32
CA LEU A 164 -10.57 17.24 13.98
C LEU A 164 -11.88 17.55 14.70
N ARG A 165 -13.01 17.44 14.00
CA ARG A 165 -14.35 17.66 14.53
C ARG A 165 -15.38 16.91 13.71
N VAL A 166 -16.24 16.15 14.40
CA VAL A 166 -17.33 15.43 13.76
C VAL A 166 -18.39 16.43 13.29
N THR A 167 -18.78 16.34 12.02
CA THR A 167 -19.79 17.21 11.39
C THR A 167 -20.71 16.39 10.49
N ASP A 168 -21.96 16.84 10.35
CA ASP A 168 -22.95 16.23 9.46
C ASP A 168 -22.50 16.28 7.99
N LYS A 169 -21.96 17.43 7.54
CA LYS A 169 -21.39 17.62 6.20
C LYS A 169 -20.25 16.62 5.91
N GLY A 170 -19.34 16.42 6.88
CA GLY A 170 -18.22 15.49 6.74
C GLY A 170 -18.66 14.03 6.68
N LEU A 171 -19.62 13.63 7.51
CA LEU A 171 -20.18 12.28 7.51
C LEU A 171 -20.96 11.99 6.22
N LEU A 172 -21.78 12.94 5.76
CA LEU A 172 -22.50 12.83 4.49
C LEU A 172 -21.54 12.66 3.31
N LEU A 173 -20.48 13.48 3.24
CA LEU A 173 -19.50 13.40 2.16
C LEU A 173 -18.72 12.07 2.21
N ARG A 174 -18.35 11.59 3.40
CA ARG A 174 -17.67 10.29 3.56
C ARG A 174 -18.58 9.14 3.13
N ALA A 175 -19.85 9.17 3.51
CA ALA A 175 -20.85 8.19 3.09
C ALA A 175 -20.98 8.13 1.56
N ARG A 176 -21.00 9.29 0.88
CA ARG A 176 -20.98 9.35 -0.59
C ARG A 176 -19.70 8.75 -1.18
N CYS A 177 -18.53 9.07 -0.62
CA CYS A 177 -17.25 8.49 -1.07
C CYS A 177 -17.21 6.96 -0.96
N LEU A 178 -17.96 6.36 -0.04
CA LEU A 178 -18.04 4.91 0.15
C LEU A 178 -18.90 4.22 -0.92
N VAL A 179 -19.99 4.86 -1.36
CA VAL A 179 -21.00 4.23 -2.24
C VAL A 179 -20.89 4.64 -3.70
N GLU A 180 -20.18 5.73 -4.01
CA GLU A 180 -19.97 6.17 -5.40
C GLU A 180 -19.06 5.24 -6.23
N PRO A 181 -18.01 4.60 -5.68
CA PRO A 181 -17.19 3.67 -6.45
C PRO A 181 -18.03 2.51 -6.99
N ALA A 182 -17.87 2.17 -8.28
CA ALA A 182 -18.60 1.04 -8.88
C ALA A 182 -18.30 -0.32 -8.22
N SER A 183 -17.17 -0.41 -7.52
CA SER A 183 -16.72 -1.60 -6.78
C SER A 183 -17.17 -1.63 -5.32
N HIS A 184 -18.05 -0.73 -4.87
CA HIS A 184 -18.53 -0.76 -3.48
C HIS A 184 -19.31 -2.05 -3.22
N GLY A 185 -19.09 -2.65 -2.06
CA GLY A 185 -19.80 -3.83 -1.60
C GLY A 185 -20.73 -3.52 -0.44
N THR A 186 -21.27 -4.58 0.15
CA THR A 186 -22.15 -4.50 1.32
C THR A 186 -21.47 -3.82 2.52
N THR A 187 -20.18 -4.05 2.71
CA THR A 187 -19.40 -3.45 3.82
C THR A 187 -19.37 -1.92 3.71
N GLU A 188 -19.10 -1.39 2.52
CA GLU A 188 -19.08 0.06 2.28
C GLU A 188 -20.48 0.66 2.43
N THR A 189 -21.52 -0.03 1.95
CA THR A 189 -22.91 0.41 2.15
C THR A 189 -23.29 0.47 3.62
N GLU A 190 -22.88 -0.51 4.43
CA GLU A 190 -23.15 -0.55 5.86
C GLU A 190 -22.41 0.56 6.62
N ALA A 191 -21.15 0.80 6.27
CA ALA A 191 -20.39 1.91 6.82
C ALA A 191 -21.03 3.27 6.45
N ALA A 192 -21.47 3.44 5.20
CA ALA A 192 -22.15 4.65 4.76
C ALA A 192 -23.49 4.87 5.48
N ILE A 193 -24.27 3.81 5.74
CA ILE A 193 -25.48 3.91 6.56
C ILE A 193 -25.15 4.35 7.98
N SER A 194 -24.10 3.79 8.59
CA SER A 194 -23.66 4.18 9.94
C SER A 194 -23.25 5.66 10.00
N ASP A 195 -22.54 6.16 8.98
CA ASP A 195 -22.15 7.57 8.89
C ASP A 195 -23.38 8.49 8.77
N LEU A 196 -24.36 8.11 7.94
CA LEU A 196 -25.59 8.89 7.75
C LEU A 196 -26.50 8.86 8.99
N GLU A 197 -26.55 7.75 9.72
CA GLU A 197 -27.28 7.66 10.99
C GLU A 197 -26.64 8.60 12.04
N GLU A 198 -25.31 8.66 12.10
CA GLU A 198 -24.62 9.62 12.96
C GLU A 198 -24.87 11.07 12.51
N ALA A 199 -24.82 11.34 11.21
CA ALA A 199 -25.10 12.66 10.66
C ALA A 199 -26.55 13.10 10.96
N GLU A 200 -27.51 12.17 10.94
CA GLU A 200 -28.90 12.45 11.29
C GLU A 200 -29.04 12.81 12.78
N ARG A 201 -28.28 12.16 13.67
CA ARG A 201 -28.26 12.47 15.11
C ARG A 201 -27.76 13.88 15.41
N LEU A 202 -26.81 14.39 14.62
CA LEU A 202 -26.30 15.76 14.78
C LEU A 202 -27.31 16.83 14.41
N ALA A 203 -28.37 16.49 13.65
CA ALA A 203 -29.43 17.39 13.23
C ALA A 203 -28.93 18.71 12.60
N GLY A 204 -27.84 18.62 11.84
CA GLY A 204 -27.18 19.77 11.21
C GLY A 204 -27.86 20.26 9.91
N PRO A 205 -27.27 21.25 9.23
CA PRO A 205 -27.81 21.85 8.01
C PRO A 205 -28.04 20.84 6.87
N ALA A 206 -27.27 19.75 6.80
CA ALA A 206 -27.38 18.75 5.75
C ALA A 206 -28.48 17.70 5.99
N LEU A 207 -29.31 17.85 7.02
CA LEU A 207 -30.27 16.83 7.47
C LEU A 207 -31.22 16.32 6.37
N LYS A 208 -31.69 17.20 5.48
CA LYS A 208 -32.59 16.82 4.38
C LYS A 208 -31.91 15.84 3.42
N GLU A 209 -30.68 16.14 3.03
CA GLU A 209 -29.89 15.28 2.15
C GLU A 209 -29.50 13.97 2.85
N VAL A 210 -29.07 14.05 4.12
CA VAL A 210 -28.74 12.89 4.94
C VAL A 210 -29.91 11.91 4.97
N ARG A 211 -31.13 12.39 5.24
CA ARG A 211 -32.34 11.56 5.25
C ARG A 211 -32.66 10.95 3.89
N SER A 212 -32.50 11.72 2.82
CA SER A 212 -32.71 11.25 1.45
C SER A 212 -31.76 10.11 1.12
N SER A 213 -30.44 10.31 1.32
CA SER A 213 -29.42 9.30 1.08
C SER A 213 -29.59 8.08 1.98
N LEU A 214 -29.96 8.26 3.25
CA LEU A 214 -30.19 7.15 4.19
C LEU A 214 -31.38 6.29 3.76
N ALA A 215 -32.47 6.91 3.28
CA ALA A 215 -33.62 6.19 2.75
C ALA A 215 -33.27 5.38 1.49
N GLU A 216 -32.47 5.97 0.59
CA GLU A 216 -31.99 5.30 -0.61
C GLU A 216 -31.11 4.09 -0.28
N LEU A 217 -30.07 4.26 0.55
CA LEU A 217 -29.16 3.16 0.91
C LEU A 217 -29.88 2.03 1.66
N ARG A 218 -30.84 2.35 2.54
CA ARG A 218 -31.67 1.32 3.20
C ARG A 218 -32.52 0.55 2.21
N ARG A 219 -33.04 1.22 1.17
CA ARG A 219 -33.80 0.56 0.09
C ARG A 219 -32.90 -0.37 -0.73
N LEU A 220 -31.70 0.08 -1.11
CA LEU A 220 -30.72 -0.73 -1.84
C LEU A 220 -30.30 -1.96 -1.03
N ARG A 221 -29.90 -1.78 0.23
CA ARG A 221 -29.55 -2.89 1.14
C ARG A 221 -30.68 -3.90 1.31
N SER A 222 -31.93 -3.43 1.35
CA SER A 222 -33.10 -4.33 1.44
C SER A 222 -33.31 -5.15 0.16
N ARG A 223 -32.96 -4.60 -1.01
CA ARG A 223 -32.96 -5.33 -2.28
C ARG A 223 -31.83 -6.35 -2.31
N ASP A 224 -30.64 -5.98 -1.86
CA ASP A 224 -29.46 -6.85 -1.87
C ASP A 224 -29.63 -8.02 -0.91
N LYS A 225 -30.24 -7.82 0.26
CA LYS A 225 -30.63 -8.93 1.15
C LYS A 225 -31.63 -9.89 0.52
N LYS A 226 -32.50 -9.43 -0.39
CA LYS A 226 -33.45 -10.31 -1.09
C LYS A 226 -32.75 -11.11 -2.18
N THR A 227 -31.83 -10.49 -2.93
CA THR A 227 -31.04 -11.19 -3.94
C THR A 227 -30.11 -12.20 -3.28
N GLU A 228 -29.41 -11.82 -2.21
CA GLU A 228 -28.56 -12.72 -1.43
C GLU A 228 -29.35 -13.95 -0.95
N LYS A 229 -30.55 -13.77 -0.39
CA LYS A 229 -31.42 -14.91 -0.02
C LYS A 229 -31.85 -15.77 -1.21
N ALA A 230 -32.10 -15.16 -2.37
CA ALA A 230 -32.46 -15.89 -3.58
C ALA A 230 -31.27 -16.73 -4.10
N TYR A 231 -30.04 -16.23 -3.98
CA TYR A 231 -28.83 -16.91 -4.41
C TYR A 231 -28.22 -17.85 -3.36
N HIS A 232 -28.49 -17.65 -2.07
CA HIS A 232 -28.00 -18.51 -0.99
C HIS A 232 -28.41 -19.97 -1.23
N GLY A 233 -29.69 -20.20 -1.60
CA GLY A 233 -30.19 -21.53 -1.93
C GLY A 233 -29.65 -22.11 -3.25
N LEU A 234 -28.94 -21.33 -4.07
CA LEU A 234 -28.31 -21.80 -5.31
C LEU A 234 -26.97 -22.49 -5.03
N PHE A 235 -26.24 -22.05 -4.00
CA PHE A 235 -24.97 -22.63 -3.59
C PHE A 235 -25.17 -23.84 -2.67
N ASP A 236 -26.21 -23.85 -1.84
CA ASP A 236 -26.58 -25.02 -1.01
C ASP A 236 -27.06 -26.22 -1.86
N ARG A 237 -27.55 -25.97 -3.08
CA ARG A 237 -27.95 -27.02 -4.04
C ARG A 237 -26.77 -27.63 -4.80
N GLY A 238 -25.54 -27.18 -4.53
CA GLY A 238 -24.30 -27.62 -5.17
C GLY A 238 -23.53 -28.71 -4.40
N GLU A 239 -23.97 -29.14 -3.22
CA GLU A 239 -23.43 -30.36 -2.56
C GLU A 239 -23.93 -31.62 -3.29
N VAL A 240 -23.51 -31.79 -4.54
CA VAL A 240 -23.77 -33.00 -5.36
C VAL A 240 -22.54 -33.94 -5.35
N TYR A 241 -21.49 -33.58 -4.62
CA TYR A 241 -20.32 -34.43 -4.45
C TYR A 241 -20.25 -34.93 -3.01
N ASP A 242 -20.25 -36.26 -2.85
CA ASP A 242 -20.04 -36.93 -1.57
C ASP A 242 -18.79 -36.38 -0.86
N ALA A 243 -18.85 -36.28 0.46
CA ALA A 243 -17.77 -35.77 1.32
C ALA A 243 -16.40 -36.47 1.11
N ASN A 244 -16.40 -37.65 0.48
CA ASN A 244 -15.19 -38.39 0.11
C ASN A 244 -14.46 -37.83 -1.13
N GLU A 245 -15.13 -37.14 -2.05
CA GLU A 245 -14.47 -36.53 -3.23
C GLU A 245 -13.90 -35.14 -2.92
N THR A 246 -14.54 -34.38 -2.05
CA THR A 246 -14.05 -33.07 -1.57
C THR A 246 -12.78 -33.19 -0.73
N ALA A 247 -12.59 -34.29 0.00
CA ALA A 247 -11.34 -34.57 0.70
C ALA A 247 -10.15 -34.83 -0.24
N LYS A 248 -10.41 -35.34 -1.46
CA LYS A 248 -9.37 -35.62 -2.47
C LYS A 248 -8.89 -34.36 -3.19
N ARG A 249 -9.70 -33.29 -3.21
CA ARG A 249 -9.39 -31.97 -3.80
C ARG A 249 -8.92 -30.90 -2.81
N ARG A 250 -8.97 -31.16 -1.50
CA ARG A 250 -8.42 -30.27 -0.45
C ARG A 250 -6.90 -30.43 -0.24
N SER A 251 -6.21 -31.14 -1.13
CA SER A 251 -4.77 -30.97 -1.31
C SER A 251 -4.54 -29.58 -1.91
N PRO A 252 -3.53 -28.81 -1.48
CA PRO A 252 -3.25 -27.52 -2.07
C PRO A 252 -2.85 -27.72 -3.53
N GLU A 253 -3.80 -27.48 -4.44
CA GLU A 253 -3.48 -27.30 -5.85
C GLU A 253 -2.65 -26.01 -5.95
N PRO A 254 -1.44 -26.06 -6.53
CA PRO A 254 -0.66 -24.85 -6.72
C PRO A 254 -1.47 -23.88 -7.57
N GLU A 255 -1.54 -22.63 -7.14
CA GLU A 255 -2.09 -21.53 -7.92
C GLU A 255 -1.36 -21.44 -9.25
N ASN A 256 -1.89 -22.14 -10.26
CA ASN A 256 -1.43 -22.04 -11.62
C ASN A 256 -1.98 -20.71 -12.16
N LYS A 257 -1.28 -19.61 -11.84
CA LYS A 257 -1.23 -18.48 -12.78
C LYS A 257 -0.95 -19.09 -14.15
N PRO A 258 -1.62 -18.67 -15.24
CA PRO A 258 -1.24 -19.14 -16.57
C PRO A 258 0.20 -18.68 -16.80
N GLU A 259 1.15 -19.58 -16.51
CA GLU A 259 2.52 -19.45 -16.95
C GLU A 259 2.43 -19.27 -18.46
N ARG A 260 3.14 -18.27 -18.97
CA ARG A 260 3.28 -18.15 -20.41
C ARG A 260 3.76 -19.52 -20.91
N PRO A 261 3.09 -20.11 -21.91
CA PRO A 261 3.47 -21.41 -22.40
C PRO A 261 4.96 -21.40 -22.71
N SER A 262 5.66 -22.47 -22.31
CA SER A 262 7.10 -22.55 -22.57
C SER A 262 7.35 -22.37 -24.07
N PRO A 263 8.53 -21.85 -24.47
CA PRO A 263 8.87 -21.68 -25.89
C PRO A 263 8.65 -22.98 -26.70
N ASP A 264 8.89 -24.14 -26.08
CA ASP A 264 8.62 -25.46 -26.67
C ASP A 264 7.11 -25.75 -26.85
N ALA A 265 6.27 -25.33 -25.92
CA ALA A 265 4.82 -25.47 -26.00
C ALA A 265 4.21 -24.53 -27.06
N GLU A 266 4.75 -23.33 -27.22
CA GLU A 266 4.37 -22.40 -28.29
C GLU A 266 4.78 -22.95 -29.67
N LEU A 267 5.98 -23.53 -29.79
CA LEU A 267 6.44 -24.21 -31.01
C LEU A 267 5.54 -25.41 -31.35
N ALA A 268 5.18 -26.24 -30.38
CA ALA A 268 4.28 -27.37 -30.59
C ALA A 268 2.86 -26.93 -31.00
N ALA A 269 2.38 -25.80 -30.49
CA ALA A 269 1.11 -25.21 -30.91
C ALA A 269 1.18 -24.67 -32.35
N ALA A 270 2.28 -24.00 -32.70
CA ALA A 270 2.52 -23.52 -34.06
C ALA A 270 2.64 -24.68 -35.08
N GLU A 271 3.28 -25.79 -34.71
CA GLU A 271 3.36 -27.00 -35.53
C GLU A 271 1.99 -27.68 -35.76
N ARG A 272 1.12 -27.68 -34.75
CA ARG A 272 -0.28 -28.16 -34.92
C ARG A 272 -1.07 -27.27 -35.87
N LEU A 273 -0.83 -25.97 -35.82
CA LEU A 273 -1.49 -24.97 -36.66
C LEU A 273 -0.98 -25.05 -38.10
N LEU A 274 0.31 -25.34 -38.29
CA LEU A 274 0.90 -25.69 -39.58
C LEU A 274 0.23 -26.93 -40.19
N ALA A 275 0.08 -28.01 -39.41
CA ALA A 275 -0.59 -29.23 -39.85
C ALA A 275 -2.08 -29.00 -40.19
N GLN A 276 -2.71 -28.00 -39.61
CA GLN A 276 -4.08 -27.60 -39.95
C GLN A 276 -4.12 -26.82 -41.27
N TYR A 277 -3.22 -25.85 -41.47
CA TYR A 277 -3.12 -25.12 -42.75
C TYR A 277 -2.75 -26.00 -43.94
N GLU A 278 -1.97 -27.05 -43.71
CA GLU A 278 -1.66 -28.08 -44.72
C GLU A 278 -2.88 -28.96 -45.07
N ARG A 279 -3.82 -29.17 -44.13
CA ARG A 279 -5.08 -29.90 -44.41
C ARG A 279 -6.12 -29.04 -45.11
N ASP A 280 -6.13 -27.74 -44.83
CA ASP A 280 -7.09 -26.78 -45.37
C ASP A 280 -6.65 -26.20 -46.74
N ASP A 281 -5.62 -26.76 -47.37
CA ASP A 281 -5.02 -26.34 -48.66
C ASP A 281 -4.56 -24.86 -48.71
N ARG A 282 -4.23 -24.26 -47.56
CA ARG A 282 -3.73 -22.87 -47.45
C ARG A 282 -2.21 -22.81 -47.59
N ALA A 283 -1.73 -23.05 -48.80
CA ALA A 283 -0.30 -23.27 -49.09
C ALA A 283 0.62 -22.07 -48.79
N ASP A 284 0.15 -20.83 -48.94
CA ASP A 284 0.98 -19.64 -48.71
C ASP A 284 1.15 -19.33 -47.22
N ASP A 285 0.08 -19.45 -46.43
CA ASP A 285 0.14 -19.26 -44.97
C ASP A 285 0.95 -20.37 -44.28
N ALA A 286 0.85 -21.61 -44.78
CA ALA A 286 1.66 -22.72 -44.29
C ALA A 286 3.17 -22.52 -44.54
N ARG A 287 3.53 -21.86 -45.65
CA ARG A 287 4.93 -21.55 -45.98
C ARG A 287 5.51 -20.51 -45.04
N GLU A 288 4.78 -19.41 -44.83
CA GLU A 288 5.19 -18.34 -43.90
C GLU A 288 5.31 -18.87 -42.47
N LEU A 289 4.36 -19.70 -42.03
CA LEU A 289 4.41 -20.30 -40.71
C LEU A 289 5.56 -21.29 -40.55
N ARG A 290 5.90 -22.06 -41.59
CA ARG A 290 7.05 -22.98 -41.58
C ARG A 290 8.38 -22.26 -41.48
N ASP A 291 8.55 -21.18 -42.23
CA ASP A 291 9.76 -20.35 -42.18
C ASP A 291 9.89 -19.66 -40.81
N GLY A 292 8.77 -19.18 -40.25
CA GLY A 292 8.70 -18.64 -38.89
C GLY A 292 9.08 -19.67 -37.81
N ILE A 293 8.57 -20.91 -37.91
CA ILE A 293 8.91 -22.01 -36.98
C ILE A 293 10.40 -22.36 -37.09
N GLN A 294 10.96 -22.42 -38.30
CA GLN A 294 12.40 -22.68 -38.46
C GLN A 294 13.27 -21.57 -37.88
N ALA A 295 12.93 -20.31 -38.13
CA ALA A 295 13.65 -19.17 -37.56
C ALA A 295 13.56 -19.15 -36.03
N ALA A 296 12.40 -19.49 -35.46
CA ALA A 296 12.21 -19.60 -34.02
C ALA A 296 13.02 -20.76 -33.42
N LYS A 297 13.07 -21.93 -34.07
CA LYS A 297 13.91 -23.06 -33.65
C LYS A 297 15.39 -22.74 -33.70
N GLN A 298 15.85 -22.01 -34.71
CA GLN A 298 17.25 -21.57 -34.80
C GLN A 298 17.60 -20.60 -33.67
N LYS A 299 16.73 -19.62 -33.38
CA LYS A 299 16.93 -18.69 -32.25
C LYS A 299 16.86 -19.36 -30.88
N LEU A 300 16.09 -20.44 -30.75
CA LEU A 300 16.02 -21.22 -29.50
C LEU A 300 17.25 -22.12 -29.32
N ALA A 301 17.83 -22.60 -30.42
CA ALA A 301 19.06 -23.39 -30.42
C ALA A 301 20.31 -22.52 -30.15
N GLU A 302 20.27 -21.23 -30.49
CA GLU A 302 21.29 -20.25 -30.10
C GLU A 302 21.17 -19.94 -28.60
N THR A 303 21.98 -20.62 -27.79
CA THR A 303 22.13 -20.25 -26.37
C THR A 303 22.69 -18.83 -26.30
N PRO A 304 21.99 -17.87 -25.65
CA PRO A 304 22.49 -16.51 -25.55
C PRO A 304 23.86 -16.52 -24.84
N PRO A 305 24.84 -15.72 -25.32
CA PRO A 305 26.15 -15.68 -24.70
C PRO A 305 26.02 -15.19 -23.26
N LYS A 306 26.71 -15.89 -22.35
CA LYS A 306 26.80 -15.51 -20.93
C LYS A 306 27.36 -14.08 -20.86
N LEU A 307 26.53 -13.14 -20.41
CA LEU A 307 26.96 -11.76 -20.20
C LEU A 307 27.93 -11.70 -19.02
N ASP A 308 29.00 -10.94 -19.16
CA ASP A 308 29.95 -10.66 -18.07
C ASP A 308 29.68 -9.24 -17.53
N PHE A 309 29.06 -9.16 -16.36
CA PHE A 309 28.75 -7.88 -15.72
C PHE A 309 29.95 -7.26 -14.99
N ARG A 310 31.00 -8.03 -14.70
CA ARG A 310 32.20 -7.52 -14.03
C ARG A 310 33.12 -6.77 -14.97
N ASN A 311 32.98 -7.00 -16.28
CA ASN A 311 33.64 -6.21 -17.31
C ASN A 311 32.63 -5.71 -18.36
N PRO A 312 31.74 -4.75 -17.99
CA PRO A 312 30.63 -4.35 -18.86
C PRO A 312 31.13 -3.53 -20.05
N THR A 313 30.60 -3.84 -21.24
CA THR A 313 30.85 -3.07 -22.46
C THR A 313 30.31 -1.64 -22.33
N LYS A 314 30.80 -0.72 -23.18
CA LYS A 314 30.36 0.69 -23.15
C LYS A 314 28.84 0.83 -23.36
N GLU A 315 28.28 0.03 -24.26
CA GLU A 315 26.84 0.02 -24.56
C GLU A 315 26.00 -0.48 -23.37
N MET A 316 26.48 -1.48 -22.62
CA MET A 316 25.80 -1.97 -21.42
C MET A 316 25.78 -0.92 -20.31
N ARG A 317 26.86 -0.15 -20.15
CA ARG A 317 26.91 0.95 -19.17
C ARG A 317 25.92 2.05 -19.49
N GLU A 318 25.81 2.42 -20.77
CA GLU A 318 24.89 3.45 -21.22
C GLU A 318 23.41 3.01 -21.08
N ASP A 319 23.05 1.77 -21.44
CA ASP A 319 21.68 1.26 -21.27
C ASP A 319 21.31 1.06 -19.79
N ALA A 320 22.24 0.61 -18.94
CA ALA A 320 22.00 0.51 -17.49
C ALA A 320 21.79 1.89 -16.86
N LEU A 321 22.60 2.88 -17.22
CA LEU A 321 22.48 4.24 -16.73
C LEU A 321 21.14 4.86 -17.16
N ASN A 322 20.73 4.67 -18.41
CA ASN A 322 19.42 5.10 -18.91
C ASN A 322 18.24 4.49 -18.15
N ARG A 323 18.45 3.33 -17.52
CA ARG A 323 17.45 2.60 -16.71
C ARG A 323 17.61 2.85 -15.20
N GLY A 324 18.52 3.74 -14.79
CA GLY A 324 18.75 4.09 -13.38
C GLY A 324 19.47 3.00 -12.58
N ILE A 325 20.22 2.13 -13.25
CA ILE A 325 21.04 1.06 -12.67
C ILE A 325 22.51 1.44 -12.80
N ASP A 326 23.23 1.45 -11.68
CA ASP A 326 24.67 1.71 -11.65
C ASP A 326 25.44 0.39 -11.68
N LEU A 327 26.10 0.09 -12.82
CA LEU A 327 26.94 -1.11 -12.98
C LEU A 327 28.32 -0.99 -12.29
N THR A 328 28.60 0.12 -11.60
CA THR A 328 29.83 0.26 -10.79
C THR A 328 29.63 -0.14 -9.33
N ASP A 329 28.39 -0.31 -8.89
CA ASP A 329 28.05 -0.75 -7.53
C ASP A 329 28.23 -2.28 -7.39
N PRO A 330 29.10 -2.76 -6.47
CA PRO A 330 29.29 -4.20 -6.21
C PRO A 330 28.00 -4.95 -5.87
N ALA A 331 27.06 -4.30 -5.16
CA ALA A 331 25.79 -4.93 -4.77
C ALA A 331 24.87 -5.15 -5.97
N VAL A 332 24.89 -4.23 -6.94
CA VAL A 332 24.13 -4.33 -8.19
C VAL A 332 24.71 -5.43 -9.08
N LEU A 333 26.03 -5.52 -9.16
CA LEU A 333 26.73 -6.57 -9.91
C LEU A 333 26.41 -7.97 -9.37
N ASP A 334 26.47 -8.15 -8.05
CA ASP A 334 26.14 -9.43 -7.41
C ASP A 334 24.68 -9.83 -7.64
N LEU A 335 23.75 -8.86 -7.64
CA LEU A 335 22.34 -9.11 -7.93
C LEU A 335 22.12 -9.54 -9.39
N LEU A 336 22.81 -8.92 -10.34
CA LEU A 336 22.72 -9.25 -11.76
C LEU A 336 23.31 -10.63 -12.06
N ASP A 337 24.46 -10.95 -11.46
CA ASP A 337 25.06 -12.28 -11.52
C ASP A 337 24.11 -13.35 -10.95
N GLN A 338 23.41 -13.03 -9.84
CA GLN A 338 22.42 -13.94 -9.26
C GLN A 338 21.19 -14.14 -10.16
N LEU A 339 20.69 -13.08 -10.78
CA LEU A 339 19.54 -13.15 -11.70
C LEU A 339 19.87 -13.91 -12.98
N GLN A 340 21.10 -13.80 -13.47
CA GLN A 340 21.56 -14.58 -14.61
C GLN A 340 21.74 -16.06 -14.22
N LEU A 341 22.30 -16.35 -13.04
CA LEU A 341 22.41 -17.72 -12.53
C LEU A 341 21.03 -18.36 -12.35
N GLU A 342 20.02 -17.63 -11.85
CA GLU A 342 18.65 -18.15 -11.69
C GLU A 342 17.98 -18.51 -13.02
N LYS A 343 18.34 -17.84 -14.11
CA LYS A 343 17.86 -18.16 -15.45
C LYS A 343 18.60 -19.33 -16.08
N ASP A 344 19.92 -19.38 -15.92
CA ASP A 344 20.78 -20.38 -16.56
C ASP A 344 20.73 -21.73 -15.82
N ASP A 345 20.71 -21.69 -14.49
CA ASP A 345 20.69 -22.87 -13.61
C ASP A 345 19.89 -22.58 -12.31
N PRO A 346 18.57 -22.84 -12.31
CA PRO A 346 17.71 -22.57 -11.16
C PRO A 346 18.07 -23.41 -9.93
N GLU A 347 18.69 -24.58 -10.13
CA GLU A 347 19.10 -25.47 -9.04
C GLU A 347 20.35 -24.95 -8.33
N ALA A 348 21.36 -24.51 -9.09
CA ALA A 348 22.52 -23.81 -8.55
C ALA A 348 22.13 -22.48 -7.88
N ALA A 349 21.18 -21.74 -8.44
CA ALA A 349 20.66 -20.51 -7.82
C ALA A 349 19.94 -20.78 -6.50
N ALA A 350 19.14 -21.85 -6.43
CA ALA A 350 18.49 -22.28 -5.19
C ALA A 350 19.52 -22.73 -4.13
N LYS A 351 20.56 -23.48 -4.54
CA LYS A 351 21.69 -23.88 -3.66
C LYS A 351 22.39 -22.64 -3.10
N ARG A 352 22.73 -21.67 -3.95
CA ARG A 352 23.37 -20.39 -3.54
C ARG A 352 22.50 -19.62 -2.55
N ARG A 353 21.18 -19.50 -2.79
CA ARG A 353 20.22 -18.85 -1.85
C ARG A 353 20.18 -19.53 -0.48
N ARG A 354 20.15 -20.87 -0.44
CA ARG A 354 20.14 -21.64 0.81
C ARG A 354 21.42 -21.42 1.63
N ILE A 355 22.57 -21.46 0.96
CA ILE A 355 23.87 -21.21 1.60
C ILE A 355 23.92 -19.77 2.12
N GLN A 356 23.52 -18.80 1.31
CA GLN A 356 23.56 -17.39 1.66
C GLN A 356 22.65 -17.06 2.86
N ALA A 357 21.43 -17.60 2.89
CA ALA A 357 20.52 -17.47 4.03
C ALA A 357 21.09 -18.10 5.32
N ARG A 358 21.81 -19.23 5.20
CA ARG A 358 22.52 -19.82 6.36
C ARG A 358 23.63 -18.89 6.84
N LEU A 359 24.45 -18.36 5.93
CA LEU A 359 25.56 -17.47 6.28
C LEU A 359 25.07 -16.18 6.96
N ASP A 360 23.91 -15.65 6.56
CA ASP A 360 23.31 -14.47 7.19
C ASP A 360 22.94 -14.68 8.65
N THR A 361 22.59 -15.92 9.03
CA THR A 361 22.27 -16.27 10.42
C THR A 361 23.50 -16.51 11.30
N LEU A 362 24.70 -16.65 10.71
CA LEU A 362 25.91 -16.94 11.46
C LEU A 362 26.54 -15.68 12.06
N SER A 363 27.04 -15.82 13.29
CA SER A 363 27.87 -14.79 13.92
C SER A 363 29.27 -14.78 13.29
N MET A 364 29.98 -13.66 13.43
CA MET A 364 31.37 -13.54 12.94
C MET A 364 32.29 -14.62 13.54
N SER A 365 32.09 -14.96 14.82
CA SER A 365 32.83 -16.01 15.53
C SER A 365 32.52 -17.41 14.99
N ASP A 366 31.27 -17.66 14.60
CA ASP A 366 30.89 -18.95 14.00
C ASP A 366 31.42 -19.08 12.57
N MET A 367 31.45 -17.99 11.80
CA MET A 367 32.04 -17.98 10.45
C MET A 367 33.56 -18.24 10.48
N LEU A 368 34.28 -17.64 11.42
CA LEU A 368 35.72 -17.94 11.61
C LEU A 368 35.95 -19.40 12.00
N ARG A 369 35.07 -19.98 12.83
CA ARG A 369 35.13 -21.39 13.21
C ARG A 369 34.92 -22.31 12.00
N GLU A 370 33.94 -21.99 11.17
CA GLU A 370 33.64 -22.74 9.93
C GLU A 370 34.80 -22.66 8.92
N LEU A 371 35.38 -21.47 8.70
CA LEU A 371 36.57 -21.31 7.85
C LEU A 371 37.76 -22.13 8.35
N LYS A 372 37.98 -22.14 9.67
CA LYS A 372 39.02 -22.96 10.30
C LYS A 372 38.77 -24.45 10.13
N THR A 373 37.52 -24.90 10.18
CA THR A 373 37.18 -26.32 9.92
C THR A 373 37.37 -26.72 8.46
N LEU A 374 37.19 -25.78 7.53
CA LEU A 374 37.46 -25.98 6.10
C LEU A 374 38.94 -25.78 5.74
N ASN A 375 39.80 -25.49 6.73
CA ASN A 375 41.22 -25.23 6.57
C ASN A 375 41.52 -24.09 5.57
N LEU A 376 40.66 -23.07 5.56
CA LEU A 376 40.80 -21.89 4.71
C LEU A 376 41.47 -20.76 5.48
N ASP A 377 42.38 -20.07 4.80
CA ASP A 377 43.14 -18.98 5.39
C ASP A 377 42.24 -17.74 5.63
N THR A 378 42.26 -17.27 6.87
CA THR A 378 41.54 -16.07 7.32
C THR A 378 42.35 -14.80 7.13
N ASP A 379 43.63 -14.92 6.73
CA ASP A 379 44.49 -13.77 6.53
C ASP A 379 43.89 -12.83 5.47
N GLY A 380 43.79 -11.55 5.84
CA GLY A 380 43.20 -10.48 5.02
C GLY A 380 41.69 -10.25 5.16
N CYS A 381 40.93 -11.06 5.92
CA CYS A 381 39.51 -10.79 6.17
C CYS A 381 39.33 -9.86 7.38
N GLN A 382 38.96 -8.60 7.14
CA GLN A 382 38.75 -7.63 8.21
C GLN A 382 37.27 -7.43 8.55
N THR A 383 36.39 -7.69 7.59
CA THR A 383 34.95 -7.47 7.73
C THR A 383 34.17 -8.79 7.77
N LYS A 384 32.94 -8.72 8.31
CA LYS A 384 31.98 -9.84 8.27
C LYS A 384 31.68 -10.27 6.83
N ASP A 385 31.69 -9.32 5.91
CA ASP A 385 31.40 -9.55 4.50
C ASP A 385 32.54 -10.26 3.77
N ASP A 386 33.81 -9.96 4.12
CA ASP A 386 34.96 -10.70 3.58
C ASP A 386 34.92 -12.19 3.97
N LEU A 387 34.56 -12.47 5.22
CA LEU A 387 34.42 -13.83 5.75
C LEU A 387 33.24 -14.55 5.08
N ARG A 388 32.13 -13.84 4.87
CA ARG A 388 30.95 -14.35 4.17
C ARG A 388 31.28 -14.71 2.72
N ALA A 389 31.99 -13.84 2.01
CA ALA A 389 32.39 -14.07 0.62
C ALA A 389 33.29 -15.31 0.49
N LYS A 390 34.30 -15.45 1.37
CA LYS A 390 35.19 -16.63 1.39
C LYS A 390 34.43 -17.93 1.70
N LEU A 391 33.51 -17.90 2.68
CA LEU A 391 32.70 -19.08 3.00
C LEU A 391 31.73 -19.44 1.87
N LEU A 392 31.11 -18.45 1.24
CA LEU A 392 30.20 -18.67 0.13
C LEU A 392 30.92 -19.35 -1.04
N ALA A 393 32.13 -18.87 -1.39
CA ALA A 393 32.96 -19.50 -2.41
C ALA A 393 33.30 -20.96 -2.05
N ALA A 394 33.75 -21.20 -0.81
CA ALA A 394 34.09 -22.53 -0.34
C ALA A 394 32.92 -23.53 -0.37
N TYR A 395 31.71 -23.07 -0.01
CA TYR A 395 30.51 -23.91 -0.03
C TYR A 395 29.95 -24.15 -1.44
N LEU A 396 30.23 -23.26 -2.40
CA LEU A 396 29.88 -23.45 -3.80
C LEU A 396 30.87 -24.37 -4.51
N ASP A 397 32.17 -24.29 -4.17
CA ASP A 397 33.24 -25.13 -4.74
C ASP A 397 33.27 -26.56 -4.15
N ALA A 398 32.71 -26.77 -2.96
CA ALA A 398 32.57 -28.08 -2.37
C ALA A 398 31.47 -28.90 -3.08
N ASP A 399 31.79 -29.47 -4.24
CA ASP A 399 30.87 -30.31 -5.02
C ASP A 399 31.01 -31.82 -4.74
N GLU A 400 29.86 -32.49 -4.84
CA GLU A 400 29.56 -33.94 -4.92
C GLU A 400 29.44 -34.88 -3.70
N THR A 401 29.83 -34.59 -2.45
CA THR A 401 29.70 -35.64 -1.39
C THR A 401 29.17 -35.24 -0.01
N ARG A 402 28.77 -33.98 0.21
CA ARG A 402 28.18 -33.59 1.49
C ARG A 402 26.98 -32.69 1.28
N ASP A 403 25.80 -33.30 1.27
CA ASP A 403 24.61 -32.56 1.70
C ASP A 403 24.90 -31.95 3.08
N PRO A 404 24.75 -30.62 3.25
CA PRO A 404 24.96 -30.01 4.55
C PRO A 404 23.95 -30.62 5.54
N PRO A 405 24.38 -30.99 6.76
CA PRO A 405 23.49 -31.59 7.74
C PRO A 405 22.32 -30.64 8.03
N PRO A 406 21.10 -31.17 8.23
CA PRO A 406 19.93 -30.35 8.50
C PRO A 406 20.16 -29.49 9.74
N PRO A 407 19.62 -28.26 9.78
CA PRO A 407 19.79 -27.37 10.92
C PRO A 407 19.31 -28.09 12.19
N THR A 408 20.23 -28.27 13.14
CA THR A 408 19.93 -28.86 14.43
C THR A 408 18.80 -28.07 15.08
N LYS A 409 17.64 -28.70 15.23
CA LYS A 409 16.50 -28.15 15.97
C LYS A 409 17.00 -27.79 17.36
N LYS A 410 17.16 -26.49 17.64
CA LYS A 410 17.34 -26.00 19.00
C LYS A 410 16.11 -26.46 19.79
N HIS A 411 16.33 -27.30 20.80
CA HIS A 411 15.30 -27.67 21.76
C HIS A 411 14.67 -26.38 22.30
N LEU A 412 13.38 -26.18 22.02
CA LEU A 412 12.59 -25.14 22.67
C LEU A 412 12.59 -25.43 24.18
N PRO A 413 12.78 -24.39 25.02
CA PRO A 413 12.81 -24.60 26.46
C PRO A 413 11.43 -25.08 26.93
N TYR A 414 11.45 -26.16 27.73
CA TYR A 414 10.31 -26.69 28.46
C TYR A 414 9.65 -25.56 29.27
N VAL A 415 8.49 -25.08 28.79
CA VAL A 415 7.75 -24.00 29.45
C VAL A 415 7.00 -24.62 30.63
N SER A 416 7.41 -24.24 31.83
CA SER A 416 6.87 -24.76 33.08
C SER A 416 5.37 -24.47 33.24
N SER A 417 4.64 -25.51 33.64
CA SER A 417 3.18 -25.63 33.78
C SER A 417 2.49 -24.47 34.51
N TRP A 418 3.16 -23.77 35.43
CA TRP A 418 2.56 -22.68 36.23
C TRP A 418 2.10 -21.45 35.41
N LYS A 419 2.76 -21.13 34.28
CA LYS A 419 2.35 -19.99 33.44
C LYS A 419 1.01 -20.21 32.77
N VAL A 420 0.73 -21.46 32.37
CA VAL A 420 -0.58 -21.86 31.82
C VAL A 420 -1.64 -21.83 32.92
N THR A 421 -1.30 -22.25 34.14
CA THR A 421 -2.22 -22.19 35.29
C THR A 421 -2.59 -20.76 35.66
N ILE A 422 -1.63 -19.82 35.64
CA ILE A 422 -1.90 -18.39 35.89
C ILE A 422 -2.77 -17.82 34.77
N LEU A 423 -2.49 -18.13 33.51
CA LEU A 423 -3.28 -17.62 32.39
C LEU A 423 -4.75 -18.10 32.46
N VAL A 424 -4.96 -19.39 32.77
CA VAL A 424 -6.30 -19.97 32.93
C VAL A 424 -7.02 -19.38 34.16
N ALA A 425 -6.32 -19.17 35.27
CA ALA A 425 -6.89 -18.53 36.46
C ALA A 425 -7.31 -17.07 36.19
N SER A 426 -6.51 -16.31 35.43
CA SER A 426 -6.83 -14.94 35.03
C SER A 426 -8.07 -14.86 34.14
N VAL A 427 -8.20 -15.79 33.19
CA VAL A 427 -9.37 -15.88 32.30
C VAL A 427 -10.63 -16.25 33.09
N LEU A 428 -10.53 -17.20 34.02
CA LEU A 428 -11.66 -17.59 34.88
C LEU A 428 -12.05 -16.47 35.86
N PHE A 429 -11.09 -15.69 36.36
CA PHE A 429 -11.37 -14.51 37.19
C PHE A 429 -12.07 -13.41 36.38
N ALA A 430 -11.57 -13.09 35.18
CA ALA A 430 -12.21 -12.13 34.27
C ALA A 430 -13.64 -12.56 33.89
N TYR A 431 -13.85 -13.85 33.62
CA TYR A 431 -15.18 -14.41 33.33
C TYR A 431 -16.13 -14.33 34.54
N ARG A 432 -15.63 -14.60 35.75
CA ARG A 432 -16.43 -14.51 36.98
C ARG A 432 -16.77 -13.07 37.34
N VAL A 433 -15.86 -12.14 37.08
CA VAL A 433 -16.08 -10.69 37.24
C VAL A 433 -17.12 -10.20 36.23
N TYR A 434 -17.02 -10.60 34.96
CA TYR A 434 -17.97 -10.25 33.90
C TYR A 434 -19.39 -10.79 34.15
N THR A 435 -19.52 -11.99 34.72
CA THR A 435 -20.83 -12.62 35.01
C THR A 435 -21.42 -12.21 36.36
N SER A 436 -20.62 -11.65 37.27
CA SER A 436 -21.12 -11.11 38.53
C SER A 436 -21.80 -9.75 38.31
N LYS A 437 -22.98 -9.55 38.91
CA LYS A 437 -23.77 -8.29 38.82
C LYS A 437 -23.09 -7.06 39.46
N LEU A 438 -21.81 -7.14 39.82
CA LEU A 438 -21.06 -6.11 40.54
C LEU A 438 -20.60 -4.93 39.67
N ILE A 439 -20.42 -5.10 38.35
CA ILE A 439 -19.85 -4.05 37.49
C ILE A 439 -20.90 -3.35 36.61
N ARG A 440 -22.11 -3.91 36.48
CA ARG A 440 -23.16 -3.37 35.62
C ARG A 440 -23.57 -1.91 35.95
N PRO A 441 -23.62 -1.46 37.22
CA PRO A 441 -23.95 -0.06 37.54
C PRO A 441 -22.83 0.95 37.20
N LEU A 442 -21.58 0.49 37.09
CA LEU A 442 -20.42 1.36 36.81
C LEU A 442 -20.17 1.59 35.33
N LEU A 443 -20.61 0.66 34.46
CA LEU A 443 -20.40 0.76 33.01
C LEU A 443 -21.59 1.31 32.23
N PHE A 444 -22.80 1.27 32.78
CA PHE A 444 -24.02 1.59 32.02
C PHE A 444 -24.86 2.76 32.53
N GLY A 445 -24.41 3.45 33.58
CA GLY A 445 -25.10 4.63 34.11
C GLY A 445 -26.45 4.30 34.75
N ASP A 446 -26.79 5.02 35.82
CA ASP A 446 -28.10 4.91 36.46
C ASP A 446 -29.13 5.67 35.61
N PRO A 447 -30.20 5.04 35.09
CA PRO A 447 -31.15 5.67 34.16
C PRO A 447 -32.07 6.73 34.83
N ASN A 448 -31.75 7.21 36.03
CA ASN A 448 -32.56 8.15 36.81
C ASN A 448 -31.89 9.51 37.09
N ILE A 449 -30.76 9.83 36.44
CA ILE A 449 -30.01 11.09 36.68
C ILE A 449 -30.33 12.21 35.66
N ASP A 450 -31.17 11.96 34.65
CA ASP A 450 -31.42 12.92 33.55
C ASP A 450 -32.50 14.00 33.79
N ARG A 451 -32.89 14.27 35.05
CA ARG A 451 -33.93 15.30 35.32
C ARG A 451 -33.45 16.65 35.85
N ASN A 452 -32.18 16.80 36.22
CA ASN A 452 -31.71 18.03 36.91
C ASN A 452 -30.61 18.81 36.17
N PHE A 453 -30.21 18.42 34.95
CA PHE A 453 -29.12 19.10 34.22
C PHE A 453 -29.59 20.16 33.22
N ALA A 454 -30.90 20.29 32.99
CA ALA A 454 -31.47 21.20 32.00
C ALA A 454 -31.62 22.66 32.47
N ASP A 455 -31.44 22.96 33.76
CA ASP A 455 -31.72 24.30 34.32
C ASP A 455 -30.50 25.22 34.46
N ASP A 456 -29.26 24.73 34.25
CA ASP A 456 -28.05 25.52 34.55
C ASP A 456 -27.41 26.24 33.34
N TYR A 457 -27.91 26.00 32.12
CA TYR A 457 -27.39 26.65 30.90
C TYR A 457 -28.06 27.98 30.54
N SER A 458 -29.16 28.38 31.22
CA SER A 458 -29.85 29.65 30.94
C SER A 458 -29.28 30.87 31.69
N ARG A 459 -28.14 30.76 32.38
CA ARG A 459 -27.62 31.83 33.27
C ARG A 459 -26.24 32.42 32.95
N ARG A 460 -25.60 32.07 31.84
CA ARG A 460 -24.32 32.71 31.47
C ARG A 460 -24.47 33.48 30.16
N GLY A 461 -24.47 34.81 30.32
CA GLY A 461 -24.60 35.80 29.25
C GLY A 461 -23.52 35.66 28.18
N ALA A 462 -23.93 35.91 26.96
CA ALA A 462 -23.08 36.03 25.78
C ALA A 462 -22.14 37.25 25.89
N PRO A 463 -20.88 37.14 25.45
CA PRO A 463 -20.12 38.32 25.05
C PRO A 463 -20.56 38.75 23.63
N GLU A 464 -20.97 40.01 23.54
CA GLU A 464 -21.19 40.76 22.32
C GLU A 464 -19.84 41.04 21.63
N ASP A 465 -19.60 40.44 20.46
CA ASP A 465 -19.06 41.10 19.25
C ASP A 465 -18.93 40.10 18.07
N PRO A 466 -19.92 39.99 17.16
CA PRO A 466 -19.83 39.18 15.96
C PRO A 466 -19.68 40.08 14.74
N THR A 467 -18.47 40.57 14.47
CA THR A 467 -18.17 41.30 13.22
C THR A 467 -16.87 40.81 12.58
N LEU A 468 -16.77 39.51 12.28
CA LEU A 468 -15.69 38.99 11.40
C LEU A 468 -15.94 37.65 10.72
N PHE A 469 -17.13 37.07 10.85
CA PHE A 469 -17.60 36.02 9.96
C PHE A 469 -18.88 36.56 9.33
N GLU A 470 -18.75 37.14 8.15
CA GLU A 470 -19.88 37.25 7.22
C GLU A 470 -20.50 35.85 7.15
N GLU A 471 -21.75 35.75 7.60
CA GLU A 471 -22.66 34.69 7.19
C GLU A 471 -22.59 34.63 5.67
N TYR A 472 -21.87 33.65 5.15
CA TYR A 472 -22.08 33.22 3.78
C TYR A 472 -23.50 32.65 3.77
N ASP A 473 -24.42 33.39 3.15
CA ASP A 473 -25.70 32.91 2.66
C ASP A 473 -25.42 31.69 1.75
N ASP A 474 -25.31 30.52 2.37
CA ASP A 474 -25.18 29.19 1.78
C ASP A 474 -26.58 28.72 1.25
N ASP A 475 -27.30 29.62 0.58
CA ASP A 475 -28.49 29.29 -0.23
C ASP A 475 -28.09 28.76 -1.63
N ASP A 476 -26.79 28.66 -1.90
CA ASP A 476 -26.27 27.76 -2.93
C ASP A 476 -26.53 26.32 -2.48
N GLU A 477 -27.71 25.84 -2.87
CA GLU A 477 -28.07 24.45 -3.11
C GLU A 477 -26.78 23.61 -3.28
N TRP A 478 -26.65 22.53 -2.50
CA TRP A 478 -25.56 21.55 -2.63
C TRP A 478 -25.66 20.79 -3.96
N ASP A 479 -25.74 21.52 -5.07
CA ASP A 479 -25.60 21.07 -6.44
C ASP A 479 -24.15 20.61 -6.63
N LEU A 480 -23.91 19.41 -6.09
CA LEU A 480 -22.83 18.51 -6.44
C LEU A 480 -23.31 17.65 -7.60
#